data_AF-A0A554PAM1-F1
#
_entry.id   AF-A0A554PAM1-F1
#
_cell.length_a   1.000
_cell.length_b   1.000
_cell.length_c   1.000
_cell.angle_alpha   90.00
_cell.angle_beta   90.00
_cell.angle_gamma   90.00
#
_symmetry.space_group_name_H-M   'P 1'
#
loop_
_entity.id
_entity.type
_entity.pdbx_description
1 polymer ?
#
loop_
_entity_poly.entity_id
_entity_poly.type
_entity_poly.pdbx_seq_one_letter_code
_entity_poly.pdbx_strand_id
1 'polypeptide(L)'
;MKFVLAAIGLFTVLKHGVILLIGMIDDPDDLYTQVYPSPSGRYSAALVSRSGGGAIAPFCSDEVLVFNSLLDVEEAINSNSYQVYLGECDSFLDHAPSPKVQWVSDSELRVGFALGGARMFSRNVNLRGTDASGNVQVRFAGYR
;
A
#
# COMPACT_ATOMS: atom_id res chain seq x y z
N MET A 1 20.44 28.73 46.47
CA MET A 1 20.26 27.29 46.17
C MET A 1 18.91 26.92 45.56
N LYS A 2 17.78 27.58 45.93
CA LYS A 2 16.44 27.28 45.38
C LYS A 2 16.30 27.49 43.86
N PHE A 3 16.98 28.48 43.29
CA PHE A 3 16.89 28.80 41.85
C PHE A 3 17.64 27.81 40.94
N VAL A 4 18.65 27.10 41.46
CA VAL A 4 19.45 26.14 40.69
C VAL A 4 18.66 24.87 40.40
N LEU A 5 17.89 24.40 41.38
CA LEU A 5 17.01 23.24 41.25
C LEU A 5 15.85 23.51 40.27
N ALA A 6 15.30 24.73 40.28
CA ALA A 6 14.26 25.14 39.33
C ALA A 6 14.77 25.18 37.89
N ALA A 7 16.00 25.66 37.67
CA ALA A 7 16.63 25.66 36.35
C ALA A 7 16.88 24.23 35.83
N ILE A 8 17.41 23.34 36.68
CA ILE A 8 17.66 21.93 36.30
C ILE A 8 16.34 21.23 35.95
N GLY A 9 15.28 21.45 36.74
CA GLY A 9 13.94 20.91 36.46
C GLY A 9 13.34 21.42 35.15
N LEU A 10 13.55 22.70 34.81
CA LEU A 10 13.07 23.26 33.54
C LEU A 10 13.83 22.65 32.35
N PHE A 11 15.15 22.47 32.46
CA PHE A 11 15.98 21.88 31.40
C PHE A 11 15.67 20.40 31.16
N THR A 12 15.38 19.61 32.20
CA THR A 12 15.00 18.21 32.03
C THR A 12 13.64 18.05 31.36
N VAL A 13 12.65 18.87 31.74
CA VAL A 13 11.32 18.86 31.11
C VAL A 13 11.37 19.33 29.66
N LEU A 14 12.15 20.38 29.34
CA LEU A 14 12.33 20.82 27.94
C LEU A 14 13.03 19.75 27.08
N LYS A 15 14.09 19.11 27.60
CA LYS A 15 14.79 18.03 26.88
C LYS A 15 13.87 16.84 26.59
N HIS A 16 13.03 16.42 27.53
CA HIS A 16 12.12 15.28 27.33
C HIS A 16 10.87 15.66 26.52
N GLY A 17 10.40 16.90 26.63
CA GLY A 17 9.29 17.42 25.84
C GLY A 17 9.63 17.51 24.34
N VAL A 18 10.87 17.88 24.00
CA VAL A 18 11.33 17.91 22.60
C VAL A 18 11.46 16.49 22.01
N ILE A 19 11.85 15.49 22.81
CA ILE A 19 11.95 14.09 22.33
C ILE A 19 10.56 13.52 22.00
N LEU A 20 9.52 13.88 22.76
CA LEU A 20 8.14 13.48 22.45
C LEU A 20 7.60 14.18 21.19
N LEU A 21 8.05 15.40 20.88
CA LEU A 21 7.63 16.12 19.68
C LEU A 21 8.36 15.65 18.41
N ILE A 22 9.60 15.17 18.51
CA ILE A 22 10.35 14.65 17.35
C ILE A 22 9.78 13.32 16.85
N GLY A 23 9.16 12.51 17.73
CA GLY A 23 8.43 11.30 17.33
C GLY A 23 7.09 11.55 16.62
N MET A 24 6.66 12.82 16.50
CA MET A 24 5.46 13.27 15.79
C MET A 24 5.77 13.95 14.45
N ILE A 25 7.02 13.88 13.97
CA ILE A 25 7.35 14.31 12.62
C ILE A 25 6.87 13.19 11.70
N ASP A 26 5.84 13.49 10.90
CA ASP A 26 5.30 12.63 9.82
C ASP A 26 6.42 11.78 9.22
N ASP A 27 6.34 10.47 9.43
CA ASP A 27 7.05 9.55 8.55
C ASP A 27 6.36 9.71 7.19
N PRO A 28 7.06 10.20 6.15
CA PRO A 28 6.43 10.38 4.85
C PRO A 28 5.85 9.04 4.42
N ASP A 29 4.60 9.02 3.95
CA ASP A 29 3.98 7.81 3.45
C ASP A 29 4.90 7.16 2.41
N ASP A 30 5.40 5.96 2.73
CA ASP A 30 6.25 5.21 1.81
C ASP A 30 5.37 4.71 0.66
N LEU A 31 5.62 5.26 -0.53
CA LEU A 31 4.96 4.87 -1.76
C LEU A 31 5.90 3.98 -2.57
N TYR A 32 5.54 2.70 -2.70
CA TYR A 32 6.21 1.78 -3.60
C TYR A 32 5.33 1.50 -4.81
N THR A 33 5.89 1.65 -6.01
CA THR A 33 5.17 1.41 -7.27
C THR A 33 5.96 0.47 -8.17
N GLN A 34 5.32 -0.60 -8.65
CA GLN A 34 5.89 -1.52 -9.62
C GLN A 34 4.94 -1.74 -10.79
N VAL A 35 5.44 -1.54 -12.01
CA VAL A 35 4.64 -1.65 -13.24
C VAL A 35 4.96 -2.95 -13.97
N TYR A 36 3.89 -3.61 -14.42
CA TYR A 36 3.88 -4.87 -15.14
C TYR A 36 3.22 -4.63 -16.51
N PRO A 37 3.98 -4.54 -17.61
CA PRO A 37 3.38 -4.41 -18.94
C PRO A 37 2.72 -5.72 -19.37
N SER A 38 1.60 -5.61 -20.10
CA SER A 38 0.98 -6.75 -20.77
C SER A 38 1.91 -7.28 -21.87
N PRO A 39 1.73 -8.53 -22.34
CA PRO A 39 2.61 -9.12 -23.37
C PRO A 39 2.78 -8.28 -24.64
N SER A 40 1.71 -7.63 -25.11
CA SER A 40 1.70 -6.69 -26.23
C SER A 40 2.11 -5.26 -25.87
N GLY A 41 2.21 -4.92 -24.59
CA GLY A 41 2.48 -3.58 -24.09
C GLY A 41 1.34 -2.57 -24.29
N ARG A 42 0.12 -3.02 -24.60
CA ARG A 42 -1.05 -2.14 -24.73
C ARG A 42 -1.62 -1.70 -23.38
N TYR A 43 -1.55 -2.60 -22.40
CA TYR A 43 -2.04 -2.35 -21.05
C TYR A 43 -0.91 -2.51 -20.06
N SER A 44 -1.02 -1.80 -18.95
CA SER A 44 -0.12 -1.89 -17.81
C SER A 44 -0.92 -2.20 -16.57
N ALA A 45 -0.39 -3.09 -15.74
CA ALA A 45 -0.85 -3.26 -14.37
C ALA A 45 0.19 -2.61 -13.45
N ALA A 46 -0.24 -1.82 -12.47
CA ALA A 46 0.66 -1.27 -11.45
C ALA A 46 0.28 -1.81 -10.09
N LEU A 47 1.25 -2.35 -9.35
CA LEU A 47 1.15 -2.62 -7.93
C LEU A 47 1.63 -1.38 -7.18
N VAL A 48 0.79 -0.84 -6.32
CA VAL A 48 1.05 0.35 -5.53
C VAL A 48 0.87 -0.03 -4.06
N SER A 49 1.95 0.04 -3.28
CA SER A 49 1.92 -0.16 -1.84
C SER A 49 2.06 1.19 -1.15
N ARG A 50 1.21 1.43 -0.16
CA ARG A 50 1.23 2.63 0.68
C ARG A 50 1.31 2.20 2.13
N SER A 51 2.31 2.68 2.85
CA SER A 51 2.43 2.47 4.29
C SER A 51 2.78 3.76 5.01
N GLY A 52 2.22 3.94 6.21
CA GLY A 52 2.41 5.16 6.98
C GLY A 52 1.69 5.12 8.32
N GLY A 53 1.48 6.30 8.92
CA GLY A 53 0.68 6.46 10.15
C GLY A 53 1.45 6.33 11.47
N GLY A 54 2.77 6.18 11.41
CA GLY A 54 3.67 6.21 12.57
C GLY A 54 3.33 5.18 13.66
N ALA A 55 3.80 5.43 14.89
CA ALA A 55 3.73 4.45 15.98
C ALA A 55 2.31 4.21 16.54
N ILE A 56 1.36 5.11 16.30
CA ILE A 56 0.05 5.11 17.00
C ILE A 56 -1.07 4.58 16.10
N ALA A 57 -0.98 4.78 14.80
CA ALA A 57 -2.00 4.34 13.85
C ALA A 57 -1.36 3.85 12.54
N PRO A 58 -0.53 2.80 12.58
CA PRO A 58 0.11 2.29 11.38
C PRO A 58 -0.94 1.76 10.41
N PHE A 59 -0.77 2.08 9.13
CA PHE A 59 -1.54 1.50 8.04
C PHE A 59 -0.63 0.99 6.94
N CYS A 60 -1.11 -0.01 6.22
CA CYS A 60 -0.46 -0.51 5.01
C CYS A 60 -1.53 -1.03 4.07
N SER A 61 -1.55 -0.54 2.83
CA SER A 61 -2.46 -1.02 1.79
C SER A 61 -1.74 -1.26 0.47
N ASP A 62 -2.11 -2.36 -0.17
CA ASP A 62 -1.73 -2.72 -1.52
C ASP A 62 -2.89 -2.50 -2.48
N GLU A 63 -2.60 -1.87 -3.61
CA GLU A 63 -3.52 -1.58 -4.68
C GLU A 63 -2.98 -2.14 -6.00
N VAL A 64 -3.87 -2.72 -6.82
CA VAL A 64 -3.55 -3.03 -8.22
C VAL A 64 -4.41 -2.18 -9.13
N LEU A 65 -3.75 -1.44 -10.02
CA LEU A 65 -4.36 -0.62 -11.06
C LEU A 65 -4.19 -1.30 -12.41
N VAL A 66 -5.18 -1.18 -13.30
CA VAL A 66 -5.05 -1.60 -14.71
C VAL A 66 -5.47 -0.45 -15.62
N PHE A 67 -4.58 -0.06 -16.52
CA PHE A 67 -4.75 1.10 -17.40
C PHE A 67 -4.08 0.87 -18.76
N ASN A 68 -4.43 1.71 -19.73
CA ASN A 68 -3.77 1.73 -21.04
C ASN A 68 -2.33 2.24 -20.88
N SER A 69 -1.34 1.57 -21.47
CA SER A 69 0.09 1.91 -21.28
C SER A 69 0.50 3.30 -21.79
N LEU A 70 -0.36 4.01 -22.51
CA LEU A 70 -0.15 5.41 -22.89
C LEU A 70 -0.46 6.40 -21.75
N LEU A 71 -1.17 5.97 -20.70
CA LEU A 71 -1.48 6.76 -19.52
C LEU A 71 -0.31 6.69 -18.54
N ASP A 72 0.03 7.83 -17.92
CA ASP A 72 1.04 7.87 -16.86
C ASP A 72 0.55 7.12 -15.61
N VAL A 73 1.46 6.40 -14.95
CA VAL A 73 1.14 5.68 -13.72
C VAL A 73 0.73 6.64 -12.60
N GLU A 74 1.29 7.85 -12.52
CA GLU A 74 0.89 8.85 -11.53
C GLU A 74 -0.55 9.32 -11.76
N GLU A 75 -0.96 9.48 -13.01
CA GLU A 75 -2.34 9.81 -13.36
C GLU A 75 -3.30 8.67 -13.02
N ALA A 76 -2.88 7.41 -13.28
CA ALA A 76 -3.63 6.23 -12.89
C ALA A 76 -3.80 6.13 -11.37
N ILE A 77 -2.73 6.39 -10.61
CA ILE A 77 -2.71 6.36 -9.13
C ILE A 77 -3.68 7.39 -8.53
N ASN A 78 -3.82 8.55 -9.16
CA ASN A 78 -4.72 9.59 -8.69
C ASN A 78 -6.20 9.33 -9.05
N SER A 79 -6.52 8.18 -9.67
CA SER A 79 -7.88 7.83 -10.08
C SER A 79 -8.31 6.43 -9.65
N ASN A 80 -9.32 6.36 -8.77
CA ASN A 80 -9.98 5.13 -8.35
C ASN A 80 -10.67 4.36 -9.50
N SER A 81 -10.75 4.94 -10.69
CA SER A 81 -11.35 4.29 -11.85
C SER A 81 -10.54 3.10 -12.34
N TYR A 82 -9.20 3.14 -12.19
CA TYR A 82 -8.31 2.07 -12.66
C TYR A 82 -8.06 0.97 -11.62
N GLN A 83 -8.51 1.19 -10.38
CA GLN A 83 -8.38 0.23 -9.28
C GLN A 83 -9.16 -1.05 -9.58
N VAL A 84 -8.44 -2.17 -9.57
CA VAL A 84 -9.01 -3.52 -9.69
C VAL A 84 -8.82 -4.36 -8.43
N TYR A 85 -7.86 -4.02 -7.58
CA TYR A 85 -7.65 -4.63 -6.27
C TYR A 85 -7.31 -3.55 -5.25
N LEU A 86 -7.86 -3.65 -4.05
CA LEU A 86 -7.39 -2.93 -2.87
C LEU A 86 -7.50 -3.86 -1.66
N GLY A 87 -6.41 -3.99 -0.92
CA GLY A 87 -6.38 -4.74 0.33
C GLY A 87 -5.33 -4.18 1.28
N GLU A 88 -5.37 -4.61 2.53
CA GLU A 88 -4.25 -4.35 3.45
C GLU A 88 -3.03 -5.19 3.06
N CYS A 89 -1.84 -4.71 3.40
CA CYS A 89 -0.62 -5.46 3.14
C CYS A 89 -0.61 -6.80 3.89
N ASP A 90 -0.15 -7.83 3.20
CA ASP A 90 -0.04 -9.19 3.72
C ASP A 90 1.14 -9.93 3.04
N SER A 91 1.43 -11.13 3.52
CA SER A 91 2.43 -12.02 2.93
C SER A 91 1.90 -13.43 2.77
N PHE A 92 2.39 -14.12 1.75
CA PHE A 92 2.10 -15.54 1.56
C PHE A 92 2.82 -16.40 2.63
N LEU A 93 2.47 -17.69 2.71
CA LEU A 93 3.07 -18.62 3.68
C LEU A 93 4.59 -18.78 3.53
N ASP A 94 5.13 -18.54 2.34
CA ASP A 94 6.57 -18.53 2.04
C ASP A 94 7.23 -17.18 2.36
N HIS A 95 6.51 -16.27 3.02
CA HIS A 95 6.90 -14.88 3.29
C HIS A 95 7.12 -14.02 2.04
N ALA A 96 6.69 -14.47 0.86
CA ALA A 96 6.67 -13.63 -0.32
C ALA A 96 5.64 -12.49 -0.17
N PRO A 97 5.90 -11.30 -0.74
CA PRO A 97 4.95 -10.19 -0.69
C PRO A 97 3.66 -10.55 -1.44
N SER A 98 2.53 -10.13 -0.88
CA SER A 98 1.19 -10.20 -1.48
C SER A 98 0.71 -8.79 -1.81
N PRO A 99 0.00 -8.56 -2.93
CA PRO A 99 -0.42 -9.53 -3.93
C PRO A 99 0.64 -9.84 -5.01
N LYS A 100 0.50 -11.01 -5.65
CA LYS A 100 1.24 -11.38 -6.86
C LYS A 100 0.42 -10.99 -8.10
N VAL A 101 1.02 -10.17 -8.97
CA VAL A 101 0.43 -9.67 -10.21
C VAL A 101 1.06 -10.38 -11.40
N GLN A 102 0.25 -11.00 -12.26
CA GLN A 102 0.76 -11.72 -13.44
C GLN A 102 -0.20 -11.60 -14.62
N TRP A 103 0.31 -11.16 -15.77
CA TRP A 103 -0.42 -11.24 -17.04
C TRP A 103 -0.46 -12.68 -17.54
N VAL A 104 -1.68 -13.17 -17.84
CA VAL A 104 -1.91 -14.48 -18.46
C VAL A 104 -1.97 -14.33 -19.99
N SER A 105 -2.55 -13.23 -20.46
CA SER A 105 -2.63 -12.82 -21.86
C SER A 105 -2.68 -11.29 -21.97
N ASP A 106 -2.89 -10.76 -23.17
CA ASP A 106 -3.10 -9.31 -23.36
C ASP A 106 -4.37 -8.75 -22.74
N SER A 107 -5.35 -9.60 -22.44
CA SER A 107 -6.67 -9.22 -21.94
C SER A 107 -7.06 -9.97 -20.66
N GLU A 108 -6.12 -10.70 -20.05
CA GLU A 108 -6.35 -11.39 -18.78
C GLU A 108 -5.19 -11.17 -17.82
N LEU A 109 -5.52 -10.57 -16.67
CA LEU A 109 -4.62 -10.39 -15.54
C LEU A 109 -5.03 -11.33 -14.41
N ARG A 110 -4.06 -11.99 -13.79
CA ARG A 110 -4.25 -12.76 -12.57
C ARG A 110 -3.66 -12.02 -11.38
N VAL A 111 -4.46 -11.86 -10.33
CA VAL A 111 -4.05 -11.28 -9.06
C VAL A 111 -4.24 -12.34 -7.97
N GLY A 112 -3.11 -12.85 -7.46
CA GLY A 112 -3.08 -13.74 -6.31
C GLY A 112 -2.85 -12.95 -5.04
N PHE A 113 -3.64 -13.17 -3.99
CA PHE A 113 -3.48 -12.46 -2.72
C PHE A 113 -3.54 -13.42 -1.53
N ALA A 114 -2.83 -13.08 -0.46
CA ALA A 114 -2.84 -13.83 0.77
C ALA A 114 -4.10 -13.52 1.61
N LEU A 115 -4.55 -14.52 2.35
CA LEU A 115 -5.63 -14.42 3.35
C LEU A 115 -5.09 -14.71 4.76
N GLY A 116 -3.77 -14.65 4.94
CA GLY A 116 -3.10 -15.01 6.18
C GLY A 116 -3.48 -14.08 7.32
N GLY A 117 -3.43 -12.77 7.08
CA GLY A 117 -3.83 -11.73 8.02
C GLY A 117 -5.31 -11.71 8.35
N ALA A 118 -6.17 -12.22 7.46
CA ALA A 118 -7.62 -12.29 7.66
C ALA A 118 -8.04 -13.31 8.75
N ARG A 119 -7.11 -14.16 9.22
CA ARG A 119 -7.37 -15.13 10.29
C ARG A 119 -7.47 -14.51 11.68
N MET A 120 -6.76 -13.40 11.92
CA MET A 120 -6.76 -12.71 13.22
C MET A 120 -7.77 -11.56 13.26
N PHE A 121 -7.98 -10.88 12.14
CA PHE A 121 -8.88 -9.73 12.03
C PHE A 121 -9.63 -9.76 10.69
N SER A 122 -10.89 -9.32 10.66
CA SER A 122 -11.64 -9.18 9.42
C SER A 122 -11.01 -8.08 8.57
N ARG A 123 -10.42 -8.46 7.42
CA ARG A 123 -9.85 -7.51 6.46
C ARG A 123 -10.79 -7.33 5.28
N ASN A 124 -11.04 -6.08 4.89
CA ASN A 124 -11.81 -5.78 3.70
C ASN A 124 -10.89 -5.83 2.47
N VAL A 125 -11.33 -6.53 1.44
CA VAL A 125 -10.66 -6.56 0.14
C VAL A 125 -11.67 -6.10 -0.90
N ASN A 126 -11.30 -5.10 -1.70
CA ASN A 126 -12.09 -4.64 -2.83
C ASN A 126 -11.55 -5.26 -4.11
N LEU A 127 -12.43 -5.89 -4.88
CA LEU A 127 -12.10 -6.64 -6.09
C LEU A 127 -12.97 -6.18 -7.25
N ARG A 128 -12.36 -5.79 -8.36
CA ARG A 128 -13.07 -5.49 -9.62
C ARG A 128 -12.62 -6.47 -10.70
N GLY A 129 -13.57 -7.25 -11.22
CA GLY A 129 -13.30 -8.31 -12.20
C GLY A 129 -12.92 -7.84 -13.60
N THR A 130 -12.97 -6.54 -13.87
CA THR A 130 -12.64 -5.93 -15.16
C THR A 130 -11.99 -4.57 -14.96
N ASP A 131 -11.10 -4.18 -15.87
CA ASP A 131 -10.52 -2.84 -15.89
C ASP A 131 -11.55 -1.74 -16.25
N ALA A 132 -11.12 -0.48 -16.17
CA ALA A 132 -11.95 0.68 -16.49
C ALA A 132 -12.51 0.66 -17.94
N SER A 133 -11.76 0.09 -18.89
CA SER A 133 -12.21 0.00 -20.29
C SER A 133 -13.08 -1.22 -20.59
N GLY A 134 -13.15 -2.19 -19.67
CA GLY A 134 -13.85 -3.46 -19.86
C GLY A 134 -13.16 -4.45 -20.79
N ASN A 135 -11.94 -4.15 -21.26
CA ASN A 135 -11.19 -5.00 -22.21
C ASN A 135 -10.28 -6.00 -21.53
N VAL A 136 -9.86 -5.74 -20.29
CA VAL A 136 -9.01 -6.62 -19.49
C VAL A 136 -9.85 -7.27 -18.39
N GLN A 137 -9.90 -8.60 -18.41
CA GLN A 137 -10.49 -9.39 -17.33
C GLN A 137 -9.47 -9.58 -16.21
N VAL A 138 -9.93 -9.44 -14.97
CA VAL A 138 -9.11 -9.64 -13.78
C VAL A 138 -9.60 -10.86 -13.02
N ARG A 139 -8.73 -11.86 -12.89
CA ARG A 139 -9.00 -13.12 -12.21
C ARG A 139 -8.29 -13.13 -10.86
N PHE A 140 -9.06 -13.35 -9.80
CA PHE A 140 -8.56 -13.32 -8.43
C PHE A 140 -8.41 -14.72 -7.86
N ALA A 141 -7.34 -14.94 -7.09
CA ALA A 141 -7.12 -16.17 -6.33
C ALA A 141 -6.63 -15.83 -4.92
N GLY A 142 -7.41 -16.20 -3.90
CA GLY A 142 -7.03 -16.05 -2.50
C GLY A 142 -6.33 -17.30 -1.99
N TYR A 143 -5.16 -17.14 -1.35
CA TYR A 143 -4.36 -18.24 -0.81
C TYR A 143 -4.32 -18.17 0.71
N ARG A 144 -4.52 -19.31 1.36
CA ARG A 144 -4.51 -19.45 2.82
C ARG A 144 -3.13 -19.75 3.35
#